data_AF-A0A321L7D3-F1
#
_entry.id   AF-A0A321L7D3-F1
#
_cell.length_a   1.000
_cell.length_b   1.000
_cell.length_c   1.000
_cell.angle_alpha   90.00
_cell.angle_beta   90.00
_cell.angle_gamma   90.00
#
_symmetry.space_group_name_H-M   'P 1'
#
loop_
_entity.id
_entity.type
_entity.pdbx_description
1 polymer ?
#
loop_
_entity_poly.entity_id
_entity_poly.type
_entity_poly.pdbx_seq_one_letter_code
_entity_poly.pdbx_strand_id
1 'polypeptide(L)'
;MRKKYPERHRLKNKLRYILTKREIFGLWESGDRWLCGLSEWQFQKTPPAGADRLRRIQDDPRLVDQAERQLSAAPDALLAALFHKLGAPCEFDDLIGVLSSLCGVQEIIQVADTEDGPSAYEQIADPEISHASTVERRQYLKRLWMEISSLPIRQRFALLLNLRDAQGRDLLTLLVHLRVARLSEISEALEMSQDRFAELWNRLPVDDVTIAGYLDVTRQQVINLRLSARRRLARRMKERC
;
A
#
# COMPACT_ATOMS: atom_id res chain seq x y z
N MET A 1 21.41 -5.10 4.11
CA MET A 1 21.07 -4.85 2.69
C MET A 1 19.60 -5.17 2.45
N ARG A 2 18.80 -4.20 1.94
CA ARG A 2 17.51 -4.35 1.21
C ARG A 2 16.65 -3.07 1.39
N LYS A 3 17.02 -1.99 0.69
CA LYS A 3 16.22 -0.75 0.50
C LYS A 3 15.52 -0.73 -0.87
N LYS A 4 15.15 -1.89 -1.43
CA LYS A 4 15.35 -2.09 -2.88
C LYS A 4 14.15 -1.88 -3.84
N TYR A 5 12.87 -1.77 -3.42
CA TYR A 5 11.75 -1.84 -4.42
C TYR A 5 10.49 -0.98 -4.13
N PRO A 6 10.52 0.36 -4.30
CA PRO A 6 9.36 1.22 -4.10
C PRO A 6 8.24 1.05 -5.15
N GLU A 7 8.56 0.82 -6.42
CA GLU A 7 7.56 0.71 -7.51
C GLU A 7 6.69 -0.55 -7.44
N ARG A 8 7.31 -1.71 -7.13
CA ARG A 8 6.58 -2.96 -6.90
C ARG A 8 5.60 -2.85 -5.73
N HIS A 9 5.96 -2.04 -4.73
CA HIS A 9 5.11 -1.80 -3.57
C HIS A 9 3.90 -0.91 -3.92
N ARG A 10 4.12 0.17 -4.70
CA ARG A 10 3.04 1.01 -5.25
C ARG A 10 2.07 0.20 -6.09
N LEU A 11 2.58 -0.64 -6.99
CA LEU A 11 1.77 -1.55 -7.81
C LEU A 11 0.93 -2.50 -6.95
N LYS A 12 1.55 -3.15 -5.96
CA LYS A 12 0.86 -4.04 -5.02
C LYS A 12 -0.29 -3.32 -4.28
N ASN A 13 -0.07 -2.08 -3.83
CA ASN A 13 -1.10 -1.31 -3.13
C ASN A 13 -2.24 -0.87 -4.05
N LYS A 14 -1.92 -0.42 -5.27
CA LYS A 14 -2.91 -0.06 -6.30
C LYS A 14 -3.81 -1.25 -6.66
N LEU A 15 -3.20 -2.40 -6.93
CA LEU A 15 -3.94 -3.62 -7.26
C LEU A 15 -4.80 -4.09 -6.10
N ARG A 16 -4.26 -4.07 -4.88
CA ARG A 16 -5.02 -4.45 -3.69
C ARG A 16 -6.24 -3.55 -3.48
N TYR A 17 -6.11 -2.24 -3.70
CA TYR A 17 -7.23 -1.30 -3.61
C TYR A 17 -8.33 -1.64 -4.61
N ILE A 18 -7.97 -1.81 -5.89
CA ILE A 18 -8.93 -2.11 -6.96
C ILE A 18 -9.65 -3.42 -6.70
N LEU A 19 -8.91 -4.47 -6.35
CA LEU A 19 -9.45 -5.82 -6.10
C LEU A 19 -10.33 -5.90 -4.84
N THR A 20 -10.28 -4.91 -3.95
CA THR A 20 -11.10 -4.88 -2.73
C THR A 20 -12.23 -3.85 -2.77
N LYS A 21 -12.18 -2.89 -3.68
CA LYS A 21 -13.18 -1.81 -3.78
C LYS A 21 -14.15 -1.94 -4.95
N ARG A 22 -13.77 -2.65 -6.01
CA ARG A 22 -14.65 -2.86 -7.16
C ARG A 22 -15.43 -4.15 -6.98
N GLU A 23 -16.75 -4.08 -7.11
CA GLU A 23 -17.66 -5.22 -6.93
C GLU A 23 -17.40 -6.37 -7.93
N ILE A 24 -16.84 -6.06 -9.10
CA ILE A 24 -16.51 -7.04 -10.15
C ILE A 24 -15.27 -7.88 -9.82
N PHE A 25 -14.46 -7.47 -8.84
CA PHE A 25 -13.23 -8.17 -8.45
C PHE A 25 -13.32 -8.71 -7.04
N GLY A 26 -12.49 -9.71 -6.76
CA GLY A 26 -12.31 -10.28 -5.44
C GLY A 26 -10.84 -10.45 -5.09
N LEU A 27 -10.56 -10.31 -3.79
CA LEU A 27 -9.32 -10.72 -3.14
C LEU A 27 -9.70 -11.50 -1.88
N TRP A 28 -9.40 -12.79 -1.85
CA TRP A 28 -9.82 -13.69 -0.77
C TRP A 28 -8.71 -14.66 -0.36
N GLU A 29 -8.85 -15.23 0.83
CA GLU A 29 -7.94 -16.21 1.40
C GLU A 29 -8.41 -17.63 1.06
N SER A 30 -7.48 -18.48 0.64
CA SER A 30 -7.73 -19.90 0.32
C SER A 30 -6.57 -20.74 0.85
N GLY A 31 -6.73 -21.27 2.08
CA GLY A 31 -5.62 -21.86 2.83
C GLY A 31 -4.59 -20.79 3.19
N ASP A 32 -3.30 -21.07 2.99
CA ASP A 32 -2.21 -20.11 3.26
C ASP A 32 -1.95 -19.12 2.12
N ARG A 33 -2.84 -19.05 1.13
CA ARG A 33 -2.63 -18.28 -0.11
C ARG A 33 -3.70 -17.22 -0.29
N TRP A 34 -3.28 -16.08 -0.83
CA TRP A 34 -4.17 -15.00 -1.25
C TRP A 34 -4.48 -15.14 -2.73
N LEU A 35 -5.75 -15.38 -3.06
CA LEU A 35 -6.24 -15.47 -4.42
C LEU A 35 -6.94 -14.17 -4.82
N CYS A 36 -6.85 -13.84 -6.09
CA CYS A 36 -7.55 -12.74 -6.71
C CYS A 36 -8.11 -13.13 -8.07
N GLY A 37 -9.16 -12.43 -8.48
CA GLY A 37 -9.88 -12.71 -9.73
C GLY A 37 -11.19 -11.95 -9.81
N LEU A 38 -12.09 -12.41 -10.68
CA LEU A 38 -13.46 -11.94 -10.70
C LEU A 38 -14.19 -12.35 -9.41
N SER A 39 -15.06 -11.49 -8.89
CA SER A 39 -15.76 -11.72 -7.61
C SER A 39 -16.62 -12.99 -7.63
N GLU A 40 -17.20 -13.33 -8.77
CA GLU A 40 -17.95 -14.58 -8.98
C GLU A 40 -17.13 -15.85 -8.72
N TRP A 41 -15.82 -15.82 -8.93
CA TRP A 41 -14.94 -16.98 -8.72
C TRP A 41 -14.62 -17.23 -7.25
N GLN A 42 -14.89 -16.29 -6.36
CA GLN A 42 -14.69 -16.50 -4.92
C GLN A 42 -15.62 -17.61 -4.38
N PHE A 43 -16.82 -17.72 -4.96
CA PHE A 43 -17.84 -18.68 -4.54
C PHE A 43 -17.85 -19.95 -5.40
N GLN A 44 -17.22 -19.90 -6.57
CA GLN A 44 -16.98 -21.07 -7.41
C GLN A 44 -15.69 -21.74 -6.94
N LYS A 45 -15.70 -23.06 -6.71
CA LYS A 45 -14.49 -23.81 -6.29
C LYS A 45 -13.48 -24.00 -7.44
N THR A 46 -13.32 -22.98 -8.28
CA THR A 46 -12.45 -22.99 -9.44
C THR A 46 -11.00 -23.01 -8.95
N PRO A 47 -10.19 -24.00 -9.37
CA PRO A 47 -8.78 -24.05 -8.97
C PRO A 47 -8.01 -22.86 -9.54
N PRO A 48 -6.98 -22.36 -8.83
CA PRO A 48 -6.18 -21.25 -9.32
C PRO A 48 -5.41 -21.64 -10.59
N ALA A 49 -5.18 -20.65 -11.45
CA ALA A 49 -4.37 -20.80 -12.65
C ALA A 49 -2.94 -21.20 -12.28
N GLY A 50 -2.45 -22.25 -12.95
CA GLY A 50 -1.05 -22.67 -12.80
C GLY A 50 -0.07 -21.67 -13.44
N ALA A 51 1.20 -21.76 -13.00
CA ALA A 51 2.28 -20.89 -13.45
C ALA A 51 2.45 -20.81 -14.97
N ASP A 52 2.19 -21.90 -15.71
CA ASP A 52 2.30 -21.92 -17.17
C ASP A 52 1.27 -21.03 -17.87
N ARG A 53 0.07 -20.89 -17.29
CA ARG A 53 -0.99 -20.02 -17.84
C ARG A 53 -0.64 -18.55 -17.63
N LEU A 54 -0.05 -18.22 -16.47
CA LEU A 54 0.44 -16.88 -16.16
C LEU A 54 1.61 -16.47 -17.05
N ARG A 55 2.56 -17.37 -17.32
CA ARG A 55 3.67 -17.14 -18.26
C ARG A 55 3.18 -16.82 -19.68
N ARG A 56 2.19 -17.55 -20.19
CA ARG A 56 1.59 -17.26 -21.51
C ARG A 56 0.94 -15.88 -21.61
N ILE A 57 0.44 -15.33 -20.50
CA ILE A 57 -0.08 -13.97 -20.45
C ILE A 57 1.05 -12.94 -20.45
N GLN A 58 2.12 -13.22 -19.71
CA GLN A 58 3.31 -12.39 -19.65
C GLN A 58 3.98 -12.23 -21.02
N ASP A 59 3.99 -13.28 -21.83
CA ASP A 59 4.61 -13.29 -23.16
C ASP A 59 3.70 -12.77 -24.28
N ASP A 60 2.48 -12.25 -23.97
CA ASP A 60 1.59 -11.71 -25.00
C ASP A 60 1.99 -10.28 -25.40
N PRO A 61 2.43 -10.06 -26.66
CA PRO A 61 2.92 -8.75 -27.12
C PRO A 61 1.87 -7.63 -27.02
N ARG A 62 0.58 -7.96 -27.18
CA ARG A 62 -0.51 -6.96 -27.11
C ARG A 62 -0.70 -6.40 -25.71
N LEU A 63 -0.45 -7.22 -24.69
CA LEU A 63 -0.52 -6.80 -23.29
C LEU A 63 0.76 -6.06 -22.89
N VAL A 64 1.92 -6.48 -23.37
CA VAL A 64 3.21 -5.83 -23.10
C VAL A 64 3.22 -4.37 -23.59
N ASP A 65 2.78 -4.11 -24.82
CA ASP A 65 2.83 -2.75 -25.41
C ASP A 65 1.86 -1.75 -24.76
N GLN A 66 0.82 -2.24 -24.08
CA GLN A 66 -0.29 -1.41 -23.58
C GLN A 66 -0.44 -1.42 -22.06
N ALA A 67 0.21 -2.34 -21.34
CA ALA A 67 0.00 -2.57 -19.91
C ALA A 67 0.24 -1.33 -19.04
N GLU A 68 1.37 -0.63 -19.22
CA GLU A 68 1.70 0.53 -18.37
C GLU A 68 0.70 1.68 -18.56
N ARG A 69 0.36 2.00 -19.82
CA ARG A 69 -0.60 3.05 -20.16
C ARG A 69 -2.01 2.69 -19.68
N GLN A 70 -2.45 1.45 -19.87
CA GLN A 70 -3.77 1.00 -19.45
C GLN A 70 -3.88 0.85 -17.94
N LEU A 71 -2.81 0.43 -17.25
CA LEU A 71 -2.81 0.37 -15.79
C LEU A 71 -2.94 1.78 -15.19
N SER A 72 -2.48 2.81 -15.87
CA SER A 72 -2.66 4.20 -15.44
C SER A 72 -4.03 4.76 -15.82
N ALA A 73 -4.47 4.55 -17.06
CA ALA A 73 -5.70 5.15 -17.60
C ALA A 73 -6.99 4.39 -17.25
N ALA A 74 -6.96 3.06 -17.27
CA ALA A 74 -8.13 2.19 -17.09
C ALA A 74 -7.73 0.84 -16.44
N PRO A 75 -7.24 0.85 -15.19
CA PRO A 75 -6.72 -0.35 -14.55
C PRO A 75 -7.78 -1.44 -14.34
N ASP A 76 -9.05 -1.04 -14.16
CA ASP A 76 -10.16 -1.98 -14.00
C ASP A 76 -10.40 -2.75 -15.32
N ALA A 77 -10.35 -2.08 -16.46
CA ALA A 77 -10.52 -2.72 -17.77
C ALA A 77 -9.36 -3.68 -18.09
N LEU A 78 -8.12 -3.30 -17.73
CA LEU A 78 -6.95 -4.16 -17.88
C LEU A 78 -7.06 -5.42 -17.01
N LEU A 79 -7.43 -5.28 -15.73
CA LEU A 79 -7.61 -6.41 -14.83
C LEU A 79 -8.73 -7.34 -15.27
N ALA A 80 -9.86 -6.78 -15.72
CA ALA A 80 -10.96 -7.57 -16.25
C ALA A 80 -10.54 -8.36 -17.51
N ALA A 81 -9.83 -7.72 -18.44
CA ALA A 81 -9.30 -8.38 -19.63
C ALA A 81 -8.29 -9.49 -19.28
N LEU A 82 -7.40 -9.22 -18.31
CA LEU A 82 -6.43 -10.19 -17.82
C LEU A 82 -7.13 -11.40 -17.20
N PHE A 83 -8.09 -11.18 -16.30
CA PHE A 83 -8.83 -12.27 -15.67
C PHE A 83 -9.67 -13.04 -16.68
N HIS A 84 -10.42 -12.39 -17.58
CA HIS A 84 -11.14 -13.10 -18.63
C HIS A 84 -10.24 -14.00 -19.48
N LYS A 85 -9.03 -13.54 -19.79
CA LYS A 85 -8.05 -14.31 -20.54
C LYS A 85 -7.44 -15.46 -19.73
N LEU A 86 -7.26 -15.27 -18.44
CA LEU A 86 -6.74 -16.28 -17.52
C LEU A 86 -7.77 -17.39 -17.24
N GLY A 87 -9.05 -17.02 -17.20
CA GLY A 87 -10.20 -17.91 -17.02
C GLY A 87 -10.27 -18.62 -15.66
N ALA A 88 -9.46 -18.21 -14.69
CA ALA A 88 -9.39 -18.78 -13.35
C ALA A 88 -8.74 -17.78 -12.36
N PRO A 89 -8.99 -17.91 -11.05
CA PRO A 89 -8.30 -17.12 -10.03
C PRO A 89 -6.78 -17.29 -10.10
N CYS A 90 -6.01 -16.34 -9.61
CA CYS A 90 -4.56 -16.49 -9.44
C CYS A 90 -4.08 -15.99 -8.10
N GLU A 91 -2.88 -16.40 -7.71
CA GLU A 91 -2.24 -15.87 -6.52
C GLU A 91 -1.96 -14.38 -6.69
N PHE A 92 -2.20 -13.61 -5.63
CA PHE A 92 -2.06 -12.17 -5.66
C PHE A 92 -0.61 -11.73 -5.92
N ASP A 93 0.36 -12.44 -5.35
CA ASP A 93 1.78 -12.16 -5.58
C ASP A 93 2.23 -12.52 -7.01
N ASP A 94 1.60 -13.52 -7.63
CA ASP A 94 1.84 -13.87 -9.04
C ASP A 94 1.28 -12.82 -9.99
N LEU A 95 0.07 -12.31 -9.73
CA LEU A 95 -0.50 -11.19 -10.49
C LEU A 95 0.41 -9.95 -10.45
N ILE A 96 0.96 -9.65 -9.26
CA ILE A 96 1.94 -8.55 -9.09
C ILE A 96 3.19 -8.84 -9.91
N GLY A 97 3.69 -10.07 -9.91
CA GLY A 97 4.83 -10.49 -10.72
C GLY A 97 4.58 -10.23 -12.21
N VAL A 98 3.47 -10.75 -12.75
CA VAL A 98 3.08 -10.57 -14.15
C VAL A 98 2.96 -9.10 -14.51
N LEU A 99 2.24 -8.29 -13.71
CA LEU A 99 2.05 -6.88 -14.01
C LEU A 99 3.33 -6.05 -13.84
N SER A 100 4.23 -6.42 -12.92
CA SER A 100 5.55 -5.77 -12.80
C SER A 100 6.39 -6.00 -14.05
N SER A 101 6.37 -7.23 -14.57
CA SER A 101 7.08 -7.57 -15.81
C SER A 101 6.46 -6.91 -17.04
N LEU A 102 5.13 -6.88 -17.14
CA LEU A 102 4.42 -6.27 -18.27
C LEU A 102 4.57 -4.74 -18.33
N CYS A 103 4.65 -4.06 -17.18
CA CYS A 103 4.81 -2.60 -17.15
C CYS A 103 6.25 -2.14 -17.39
N GLY A 104 7.17 -3.04 -17.80
CA GLY A 104 8.53 -2.65 -18.12
C GLY A 104 9.26 -1.98 -16.97
N VAL A 105 8.92 -2.29 -15.71
CA VAL A 105 9.63 -1.80 -14.52
C VAL A 105 10.99 -2.51 -14.46
N GLN A 106 11.86 -2.22 -15.42
CA GLN A 106 13.29 -2.35 -15.25
C GLN A 106 13.67 -1.36 -14.16
N GLU A 107 14.16 -1.93 -13.08
CA GLU A 107 14.56 -1.29 -11.85
C GLU A 107 15.54 -0.13 -12.11
N ILE A 108 15.03 1.08 -12.29
CA ILE A 108 15.85 2.28 -12.20
C ILE A 108 16.18 2.45 -10.71
N ILE A 109 17.36 1.95 -10.35
CA ILE A 109 18.01 2.25 -9.08
C ILE A 109 18.19 3.77 -9.05
N GLN A 110 17.33 4.49 -8.32
CA GLN A 110 17.61 5.87 -7.98
C GLN A 110 18.78 5.89 -6.99
N VAL A 111 19.99 6.01 -7.52
CA VAL A 111 21.14 6.50 -6.77
C VAL A 111 20.88 7.99 -6.57
N ALA A 112 20.35 8.35 -5.41
CA ALA A 112 20.41 9.72 -4.92
C ALA A 112 21.53 9.76 -3.88
N ASP A 113 22.75 9.96 -4.37
CA ASP A 113 23.79 10.62 -3.58
C ASP A 113 23.35 12.06 -3.39
N THR A 114 23.09 12.44 -2.14
CA THR A 114 23.45 13.74 -1.58
C THR A 114 23.35 13.61 -0.06
N GLU A 115 24.52 13.50 0.56
CA GLU A 115 24.91 13.99 1.88
C GLU A 115 23.78 14.55 2.76
N ASP A 116 23.07 13.66 3.45
CA ASP A 116 22.68 13.84 4.84
C ASP A 116 22.18 12.48 5.35
N GLY A 117 22.90 11.93 6.31
CA GLY A 117 22.74 10.54 6.75
C GLY A 117 21.33 10.18 7.24
N PRO A 118 20.93 8.90 7.17
CA PRO A 118 19.66 8.45 7.72
C PRO A 118 19.67 8.71 9.23
N SER A 119 18.95 9.72 9.66
CA SER A 119 18.89 10.05 11.07
C SER A 119 18.13 8.95 11.82
N ALA A 120 18.67 8.58 12.98
CA ALA A 120 18.36 7.43 13.81
C ALA A 120 16.90 7.34 14.35
N TYR A 121 15.95 8.10 13.81
CA TYR A 121 14.55 8.16 14.22
C TYR A 121 13.56 7.49 13.25
N GLU A 122 14.04 6.81 12.20
CA GLU A 122 13.18 6.05 11.28
C GLU A 122 12.55 4.80 11.93
N GLN A 123 13.07 4.33 13.07
CA GLN A 123 12.62 3.12 13.73
C GLN A 123 11.64 3.42 14.88
N ILE A 124 10.36 3.54 14.55
CA ILE A 124 9.29 3.18 15.48
C ILE A 124 8.45 2.11 14.78
N ALA A 125 9.10 0.98 14.49
CA ALA A 125 8.42 -0.28 14.66
C ALA A 125 8.96 -0.81 15.98
N ASP A 126 8.12 -0.80 17.02
CA ASP A 126 8.45 -1.48 18.26
C ASP A 126 8.74 -2.95 17.90
N PRO A 127 9.88 -3.54 18.27
CA PRO A 127 10.18 -4.96 18.01
C PRO A 127 9.07 -5.89 18.53
N GLU A 128 8.30 -5.46 19.53
CA GLU A 128 7.11 -6.18 20.05
C GLU A 128 6.02 -6.42 18.99
N ILE A 129 5.85 -5.54 18.01
CA ILE A 129 4.83 -5.71 16.94
C ILE A 129 5.13 -6.96 16.09
N SER A 130 6.38 -7.41 16.05
CA SER A 130 6.81 -8.56 15.25
C SER A 130 6.56 -9.92 15.93
N HIS A 131 6.37 -9.96 17.26
CA HIS A 131 6.24 -11.21 18.02
C HIS A 131 4.86 -11.37 18.70
N ALA A 132 4.01 -10.34 18.71
CA ALA A 132 2.67 -10.38 19.30
C ALA A 132 1.69 -11.27 18.51
N SER A 133 0.72 -11.88 19.21
CA SER A 133 -0.38 -12.61 18.57
C SER A 133 -1.20 -11.68 17.67
N THR A 134 -1.89 -12.24 16.66
CA THR A 134 -2.73 -11.45 15.72
C THR A 134 -3.76 -10.57 16.44
N VAL A 135 -4.27 -11.03 17.60
CA VAL A 135 -5.25 -10.31 18.43
C VAL A 135 -4.61 -9.13 19.18
N GLU A 136 -3.49 -9.35 19.85
CA GLU A 136 -2.72 -8.30 20.56
C GLU A 136 -2.24 -7.23 19.57
N ARG A 137 -1.76 -7.65 18.40
CA ARG A 137 -1.35 -6.76 17.31
C ARG A 137 -2.50 -5.86 16.84
N ARG A 138 -3.70 -6.41 16.70
CA ARG A 138 -4.89 -5.62 16.29
C ARG A 138 -5.30 -4.61 17.36
N GLN A 139 -5.24 -4.98 18.64
CA GLN A 139 -5.55 -4.07 19.75
C GLN A 139 -4.53 -2.92 19.83
N TYR A 140 -3.24 -3.22 19.72
CA TYR A 140 -2.17 -2.22 19.67
C TYR A 140 -2.39 -1.22 18.52
N LEU A 141 -2.65 -1.73 17.31
CA LEU A 141 -2.86 -0.88 16.13
C LEU A 141 -4.14 -0.03 16.25
N LYS A 142 -5.22 -0.55 16.85
CA LYS A 142 -6.41 0.24 17.15
C LYS A 142 -6.10 1.40 18.09
N ARG A 143 -5.31 1.15 19.13
CA ARG A 143 -4.89 2.20 20.06
C ARG A 143 -4.00 3.23 19.38
N LEU A 144 -3.03 2.78 18.59
CA LEU A 144 -2.20 3.66 17.79
C LEU A 144 -3.03 4.52 16.82
N TRP A 145 -4.04 3.95 16.18
CA TRP A 145 -4.95 4.67 15.28
C TRP A 145 -5.73 5.78 15.99
N MET A 146 -6.26 5.51 17.19
CA MET A 146 -6.93 6.55 18.00
C MET A 146 -5.97 7.68 18.35
N GLU A 147 -4.74 7.36 18.73
CA GLU A 147 -3.73 8.37 19.05
C GLU A 147 -3.34 9.20 17.81
N ILE A 148 -3.18 8.56 16.64
CA ILE A 148 -2.92 9.25 15.37
C ILE A 148 -4.08 10.20 15.03
N SER A 149 -5.32 9.75 15.18
CA SER A 149 -6.51 10.56 14.87
C SER A 149 -6.60 11.83 15.73
N SER A 150 -6.04 11.80 16.94
CA SER A 150 -5.99 12.95 17.85
C SER A 150 -4.77 13.88 17.66
N LEU A 151 -3.89 13.60 16.70
CA LEU A 151 -2.79 14.50 16.35
C LEU A 151 -3.33 15.75 15.61
N PRO A 152 -2.63 16.89 15.66
CA PRO A 152 -2.92 18.03 14.80
C PRO A 152 -2.95 17.64 13.31
N ILE A 153 -3.86 18.22 12.53
CA ILE A 153 -4.07 17.84 11.11
C ILE A 153 -2.78 17.81 10.28
N ARG A 154 -1.91 18.81 10.40
CA ARG A 154 -0.62 18.87 9.69
C ARG A 154 0.31 17.70 10.04
N GLN A 155 0.26 17.24 11.29
CA GLN A 155 1.01 16.06 11.75
C GLN A 155 0.39 14.76 11.23
N ARG A 156 -0.95 14.66 11.20
CA ARG A 156 -1.66 13.52 10.59
C ARG A 156 -1.31 13.39 9.12
N PHE A 157 -1.35 14.48 8.37
CA PHE A 157 -0.96 14.53 6.96
C PHE A 157 0.48 14.06 6.73
N ALA A 158 1.44 14.66 7.44
CA ALA A 158 2.86 14.35 7.28
C ALA A 158 3.21 12.91 7.68
N LEU A 159 2.45 12.34 8.64
CA LEU A 159 2.64 10.99 9.13
C LEU A 159 1.95 9.94 8.26
N LEU A 160 0.64 10.06 8.03
CA LEU A 160 -0.18 9.03 7.37
C LEU A 160 0.19 8.85 5.90
N LEU A 161 0.45 9.94 5.17
CA LEU A 161 0.81 9.87 3.74
C LEU A 161 2.21 9.30 3.49
N ASN A 162 3.04 9.15 4.52
CA ASN A 162 4.34 8.51 4.46
C ASN A 162 4.51 7.53 5.63
N LEU A 163 3.45 6.81 6.00
CA LEU A 163 3.49 5.91 7.15
C LEU A 163 4.22 4.63 6.76
N ARG A 164 5.45 4.47 7.25
CA ARG A 164 6.33 3.34 6.94
C ARG A 164 6.73 2.58 8.19
N ASP A 165 6.88 1.27 8.07
CA ASP A 165 7.56 0.46 9.09
C ASP A 165 9.09 0.55 9.02
N ALA A 166 9.79 -0.13 9.94
CA ALA A 166 11.26 -0.16 9.99
C ALA A 166 11.90 -0.80 8.74
N GLN A 167 11.12 -1.50 7.92
CA GLN A 167 11.54 -2.09 6.64
C GLN A 167 11.15 -1.20 5.44
N GLY A 168 10.53 -0.04 5.67
CA GLY A 168 10.11 0.90 4.64
C GLY A 168 8.77 0.57 3.97
N ARG A 169 8.03 -0.44 4.45
CA ARG A 169 6.72 -0.87 3.92
C ARG A 169 5.62 0.09 4.36
N ASP A 170 4.65 0.36 3.50
CA ASP A 170 3.47 1.18 3.83
C ASP A 170 2.62 0.51 4.90
N LEU A 171 2.51 1.18 6.04
CA LEU A 171 1.73 0.69 7.18
C LEU A 171 0.26 1.14 7.09
N LEU A 172 -0.05 2.14 6.26
CA LEU A 172 -1.41 2.64 6.09
C LEU A 172 -2.31 1.56 5.46
N THR A 173 -1.79 0.85 4.47
CA THR A 173 -2.45 -0.34 3.88
C THR A 173 -2.68 -1.45 4.90
N LEU A 174 -1.77 -1.63 5.86
CA LEU A 174 -1.92 -2.63 6.91
C LEU A 174 -3.08 -2.31 7.87
N LEU A 175 -3.28 -1.03 8.21
CA LEU A 175 -4.40 -0.59 9.06
C LEU A 175 -5.75 -0.90 8.39
N VAL A 176 -5.86 -0.69 7.08
CA VAL A 176 -7.07 -1.05 6.32
C VAL A 176 -7.27 -2.56 6.29
N HIS A 177 -6.20 -3.32 6.00
CA HIS A 177 -6.26 -4.78 5.90
C HIS A 177 -6.70 -5.45 7.21
N LEU A 178 -6.16 -5.00 8.34
CA LEU A 178 -6.51 -5.52 9.66
C LEU A 178 -7.83 -4.98 10.21
N ARG A 179 -8.59 -4.23 9.39
CA ARG A 179 -9.83 -3.55 9.77
C ARG A 179 -9.65 -2.77 11.08
N VAL A 180 -8.54 -2.04 11.15
CA VAL A 180 -8.22 -1.08 12.21
C VAL A 180 -8.78 0.28 11.86
N ALA A 181 -8.67 0.66 10.59
CA ALA A 181 -9.27 1.87 10.03
C ALA A 181 -9.91 1.56 8.67
N ARG A 182 -11.08 2.11 8.40
CA ARG A 182 -11.70 2.12 7.06
C ARG A 182 -11.08 3.24 6.23
N LEU A 183 -11.14 3.10 4.91
CA LEU A 183 -10.68 4.17 4.02
C LEU A 183 -11.38 5.51 4.28
N SER A 184 -12.68 5.48 4.59
CA SER A 184 -13.46 6.67 4.94
C SER A 184 -12.92 7.33 6.22
N GLU A 185 -12.58 6.55 7.23
CA GLU A 185 -12.02 7.04 8.50
C GLU A 185 -10.63 7.67 8.29
N ILE A 186 -9.85 7.16 7.33
CA ILE A 186 -8.55 7.75 6.99
C ILE A 186 -8.73 9.07 6.25
N SER A 187 -9.65 9.15 5.28
CA SER A 187 -9.95 10.41 4.59
C SER A 187 -10.50 11.46 5.55
N GLU A 188 -11.35 11.06 6.50
CA GLU A 188 -11.88 11.92 7.57
C GLU A 188 -10.77 12.41 8.50
N ALA A 189 -9.85 11.52 8.92
CA ALA A 189 -8.69 11.91 9.73
C ALA A 189 -7.76 12.88 8.99
N LEU A 190 -7.72 12.81 7.66
CA LEU A 190 -6.98 13.74 6.81
C LEU A 190 -7.81 14.96 6.39
N GLU A 191 -9.04 15.13 6.91
CA GLU A 191 -9.93 16.25 6.60
C GLU A 191 -10.05 16.49 5.07
N MET A 192 -10.17 15.42 4.30
CA MET A 192 -10.32 15.47 2.84
C MET A 192 -11.40 14.50 2.33
N SER A 193 -11.89 14.74 1.12
CA SER A 193 -12.83 13.84 0.45
C SER A 193 -12.20 12.47 0.16
N GLN A 194 -13.02 11.42 0.11
CA GLN A 194 -12.59 10.08 -0.27
C GLN A 194 -11.95 10.02 -1.65
N ASP A 195 -12.47 10.76 -2.63
CA ASP A 195 -11.94 10.77 -4.01
C ASP A 195 -10.51 11.32 -4.05
N ARG A 196 -10.29 12.49 -3.46
CA ARG A 196 -8.95 13.09 -3.29
C ARG A 196 -7.99 12.16 -2.53
N PHE A 197 -8.48 11.46 -1.51
CA PHE A 197 -7.66 10.50 -0.79
C PHE A 197 -7.32 9.28 -1.65
N ALA A 198 -8.24 8.79 -2.49
CA ALA A 198 -8.00 7.66 -3.38
C ALA A 198 -6.91 7.96 -4.42
N GLU A 199 -6.84 9.20 -4.92
CA GLU A 199 -5.74 9.64 -5.79
C GLU A 199 -4.38 9.55 -5.09
N LEU A 200 -4.31 9.99 -3.83
CA LEU A 200 -3.10 9.88 -2.99
C LEU A 200 -2.79 8.43 -2.62
N TRP A 201 -3.80 7.61 -2.37
CA TRP A 201 -3.68 6.21 -1.99
C TRP A 201 -2.86 5.42 -3.02
N ASN A 202 -3.10 5.67 -4.30
CA ASN A 202 -2.39 5.02 -5.40
C ASN A 202 -0.90 5.43 -5.50
N ARG A 203 -0.52 6.51 -4.84
CA ARG A 203 0.85 7.07 -4.83
C ARG A 203 1.57 6.81 -3.51
N LEU A 204 0.92 6.15 -2.56
CA LEU A 204 1.51 5.86 -1.26
C LEU A 204 2.72 4.94 -1.41
N PRO A 205 3.77 5.17 -0.61
CA PRO A 205 3.98 6.33 0.26
C PRO A 205 4.35 7.60 -0.54
N VAL A 206 3.73 8.72 -0.18
CA VAL A 206 3.92 10.03 -0.83
C VAL A 206 5.21 10.68 -0.33
N ASP A 207 6.00 11.26 -1.22
CA ASP A 207 7.26 11.93 -0.88
C ASP A 207 7.05 13.28 -0.17
N ASP A 208 8.09 13.75 0.52
CA ASP A 208 8.01 14.95 1.35
C ASP A 208 7.79 16.25 0.57
N VAL A 209 8.23 16.31 -0.71
CA VAL A 209 8.04 17.49 -1.57
C VAL A 209 6.57 17.57 -1.98
N THR A 210 5.99 16.45 -2.37
CA THR A 210 4.55 16.37 -2.67
C THR A 210 3.72 16.73 -1.43
N ILE A 211 4.02 16.17 -0.25
CA ILE A 211 3.32 16.51 1.01
C ILE A 211 3.47 18.00 1.36
N ALA A 212 4.67 18.57 1.16
CA ALA A 212 4.94 19.98 1.37
C ALA A 212 4.02 20.87 0.52
N GLY A 213 3.84 20.53 -0.75
CA GLY A 213 2.90 21.22 -1.65
C GLY A 213 1.45 21.16 -1.17
N TYR A 214 1.00 20.02 -0.60
CA TYR A 214 -0.34 19.90 -0.04
C TYR A 214 -0.58 20.73 1.22
N LEU A 215 0.47 20.93 2.03
CA LEU A 215 0.39 21.60 3.32
C LEU A 215 0.76 23.08 3.27
N ASP A 216 1.24 23.57 2.12
CA ASP A 216 1.82 24.91 1.95
C ASP A 216 2.95 25.18 2.96
N VAL A 217 3.89 24.23 3.04
CA VAL A 217 5.05 24.27 3.94
C VAL A 217 6.29 23.81 3.19
N THR A 218 7.48 23.99 3.78
CA THR A 218 8.72 23.45 3.21
C THR A 218 8.85 21.94 3.45
N ARG A 219 9.66 21.28 2.61
CA ARG A 219 10.06 19.88 2.83
C ARG A 219 10.60 19.65 4.25
N GLN A 220 11.44 20.55 4.76
CA GLN A 220 12.00 20.45 6.10
C GLN A 220 10.92 20.52 7.19
N GLN A 221 9.90 21.35 6.99
CA GLN A 221 8.76 21.43 7.90
C GLN A 221 7.94 20.12 7.90
N VAL A 222 7.79 19.44 6.77
CA VAL A 222 7.16 18.10 6.71
C VAL A 222 7.93 17.08 7.54
N ILE A 223 9.26 17.04 7.39
CA ILE A 223 10.14 16.15 8.17
C ILE A 223 9.97 16.44 9.67
N ASN A 224 9.99 17.72 10.06
CA ASN A 224 9.81 18.15 11.44
C ASN A 224 8.40 17.78 11.98
N LEU A 225 7.34 17.98 11.19
CA LEU A 225 5.98 17.59 11.55
C LEU A 225 5.88 16.09 11.82
N ARG A 226 6.48 15.27 10.96
CA ARG A 226 6.52 13.81 11.13
C ARG A 226 7.31 13.40 12.37
N LEU A 227 8.45 14.05 12.62
CA LEU A 227 9.25 13.81 13.82
C LEU A 227 8.47 14.16 15.10
N SER A 228 7.80 15.32 15.12
CA SER A 228 6.95 15.74 16.23
C SER A 228 5.78 14.80 16.46
N ALA A 229 5.13 14.34 15.38
CA ALA A 229 4.06 13.35 15.43
C ALA A 229 4.54 12.05 16.11
N ARG A 230 5.66 11.50 15.62
CA ARG A 230 6.28 10.27 16.15
C ARG A 230 6.64 10.39 17.63
N ARG A 231 7.27 11.49 18.05
CA ARG A 231 7.59 11.74 19.47
C ARG A 231 6.34 11.78 20.34
N ARG A 232 5.28 12.44 19.87
CA ARG A 232 3.99 12.52 20.59
C ARG A 232 3.35 11.14 20.72
N LEU A 233 3.32 10.35 19.65
CA LEU A 233 2.79 8.98 19.68
C LEU A 233 3.59 8.10 20.63
N ALA A 234 4.92 8.12 20.57
CA ALA A 234 5.77 7.33 21.47
C ALA A 234 5.50 7.64 22.95
N ARG A 235 5.31 8.92 23.31
CA ARG A 235 4.96 9.33 24.67
C ARG A 235 3.60 8.78 25.09
N ARG A 236 2.55 8.98 24.27
CA ARG A 236 1.18 8.56 24.61
C ARG A 236 0.98 7.04 24.59
N MET A 237 1.72 6.33 23.75
CA MET A 237 1.73 4.87 23.71
C MET A 237 2.43 4.28 24.95
N LYS A 238 3.39 4.97 25.57
CA LYS A 238 3.97 4.57 26.87
C LYS A 238 3.07 4.91 28.06
N GLU A 239 2.45 6.08 28.08
CA GLU A 239 1.63 6.58 29.21
C GLU A 239 0.32 5.81 29.44
N ARG A 240 -0.15 5.04 28.45
CA ARG A 240 -1.44 4.33 28.52
C ARG A 240 -1.29 2.79 28.51
N CYS A 241 -0.05 2.26 28.63
CA CYS A 241 0.21 0.82 28.80
C CYS A 241 0.15 0.43 30.27
#